data_AF-A0A7S2SM22-F1
#
_entry.id   AF-A0A7S2SM22-F1
#
_cell.length_a   1.000
_cell.length_b   1.000
_cell.length_c   1.000
_cell.angle_alpha   90.00
_cell.angle_beta   90.00
_cell.angle_gamma   90.00
#
_symmetry.space_group_name_H-M   'P 1'
#
loop_
_entity.id
_entity.type
_entity.pdbx_description
1 polymer ?
#
loop_
_entity_poly.entity_id
_entity_poly.type
_entity_poly.pdbx_seq_one_letter_code
_entity_poly.pdbx_strand_id
1 'polypeptide(L)'
;ITVCDAKHLEMRLDDEKPEGVENEAVEQLAFADRVLLNKVDLVPEEAELEKIEARIRSINSNATIIRCTNSKVDWKMLLGVEAFVLDRVLGFEPEFLTDLDAEHQHDETVSSCSVKFEGELLVMGLEVWITNLLRTKGADLFRYKGVLAVKGESQKYIFQGVGMLFSGGLSDFSWGADEPRECRFVFIGRNLDKQELIDGVMACKAPDTLRFSVGDPILARVSGGFKPGVVIQQWEDGYPYIIRMEDGSGDTVYGPMDTDQFVKARA
;
A
#
# COMPACT_ATOMS: atom_id res chain seq x y z
N ILE A 1 -13.60 12.29 -4.79
CA ILE A 1 -13.83 12.69 -6.20
C ILE A 1 -13.37 14.13 -6.30
N THR A 2 -12.58 14.45 -7.31
CA THR A 2 -12.06 15.80 -7.56
C THR A 2 -12.48 16.23 -8.96
N VAL A 3 -12.91 17.48 -9.13
CA VAL A 3 -13.28 18.04 -10.44
C VAL A 3 -12.20 19.00 -10.86
N CYS A 4 -11.61 18.77 -12.02
CA CYS A 4 -10.51 19.55 -12.56
C CYS A 4 -10.96 20.28 -13.83
N ASP A 5 -10.53 21.52 -13.99
CA ASP A 5 -10.76 22.30 -15.20
C ASP A 5 -9.60 22.05 -16.17
N ALA A 6 -9.82 21.29 -17.25
CA ALA A 6 -8.78 20.92 -18.20
C ALA A 6 -8.00 22.13 -18.75
N LYS A 7 -8.67 23.25 -19.00
CA LYS A 7 -8.04 24.44 -19.57
C LYS A 7 -7.08 25.14 -18.61
N HIS A 8 -7.34 25.04 -17.31
CA HIS A 8 -6.63 25.81 -16.30
C HIS A 8 -5.87 24.95 -15.29
N LEU A 9 -5.90 23.62 -15.43
CA LEU A 9 -5.33 22.72 -14.43
C LEU A 9 -3.83 22.96 -14.25
N GLU A 10 -3.06 22.98 -15.33
CA GLU A 10 -1.61 23.18 -15.29
C GLU A 10 -1.24 24.45 -14.51
N MET A 11 -1.90 25.57 -14.81
CA MET A 11 -1.70 26.83 -14.08
C MET A 11 -1.97 26.68 -12.57
N ARG A 12 -2.95 25.87 -12.16
CA ARG A 12 -3.26 25.64 -10.74
C ARG A 12 -2.26 24.73 -10.05
N LEU A 13 -1.71 23.76 -10.78
CA LEU A 13 -0.68 22.87 -10.25
C LEU A 13 0.65 23.61 -10.10
N ASP A 14 0.93 24.53 -11.02
CA ASP A 14 2.15 25.34 -11.03
C ASP A 14 2.04 26.65 -10.20
N ASP A 15 0.90 26.90 -9.53
CA ASP A 15 0.71 28.07 -8.66
C ASP A 15 1.74 28.02 -7.51
N GLU A 16 2.76 28.88 -7.55
CA GLU A 16 3.77 29.01 -6.49
C GLU A 16 3.11 29.51 -5.20
N LYS A 17 3.26 28.74 -4.12
CA LYS A 17 2.77 29.08 -2.78
C LYS A 17 3.89 29.62 -1.91
N PRO A 18 3.59 30.49 -0.93
CA PRO A 18 4.57 30.89 0.08
C PRO A 18 5.17 29.68 0.79
N GLU A 19 6.40 29.83 1.30
CA GLU A 19 7.10 28.76 2.01
C GLU A 19 6.25 28.22 3.18
N GLY A 20 6.06 26.90 3.20
CA GLY A 20 5.23 26.20 4.20
C GLY A 20 3.72 26.21 3.91
N VAL A 21 3.26 26.80 2.79
CA VAL A 21 1.86 26.73 2.35
C VAL A 21 1.73 25.67 1.25
N GLU A 22 0.83 24.71 1.47
CA GLU A 22 0.57 23.62 0.54
C GLU A 22 -0.21 24.09 -0.69
N ASN A 23 0.09 23.52 -1.87
CA ASN A 23 -0.76 23.73 -3.04
C ASN A 23 -1.99 22.83 -2.94
N GLU A 24 -3.13 23.44 -2.59
CA GLU A 24 -4.38 22.72 -2.35
C GLU A 24 -4.89 21.99 -3.60
N ALA A 25 -4.56 22.47 -4.80
CA ALA A 25 -4.95 21.81 -6.05
C ALA A 25 -4.23 20.46 -6.21
N VAL A 26 -2.93 20.43 -5.89
CA VAL A 26 -2.10 19.22 -5.91
C VAL A 26 -2.61 18.22 -4.87
N GLU A 27 -2.89 18.69 -3.64
CA GLU A 27 -3.43 17.82 -2.60
C GLU A 27 -4.80 17.23 -2.97
N GLN A 28 -5.72 18.05 -3.48
CA GLN A 28 -7.04 17.57 -3.90
C GLN A 28 -6.95 16.50 -5.00
N LEU A 29 -5.96 16.58 -5.89
CA LEU A 29 -5.67 15.51 -6.85
C LEU A 29 -5.09 14.27 -6.17
N ALA A 30 -4.13 14.45 -5.25
CA ALA A 30 -3.50 13.36 -4.51
C ALA A 30 -4.49 12.53 -3.69
N PHE A 31 -5.53 13.16 -3.12
CA PHE A 31 -6.59 12.46 -2.38
C PHE A 31 -7.67 11.83 -3.28
N ALA A 32 -7.70 12.12 -4.58
CA ALA A 32 -8.79 11.71 -5.45
C ALA A 32 -8.79 10.20 -5.76
N ASP A 33 -9.91 9.50 -5.55
CA ASP A 33 -10.14 8.18 -6.19
C ASP A 33 -10.54 8.32 -7.66
N ARG A 34 -11.15 9.46 -8.01
CA ARG A 34 -11.65 9.78 -9.35
C ARG A 34 -11.45 11.27 -9.62
N VAL A 35 -10.97 11.56 -10.81
CA VAL A 35 -10.80 12.91 -11.33
C VAL A 35 -11.77 13.11 -12.49
N LEU A 36 -12.69 14.04 -12.34
CA LEU A 36 -13.53 14.51 -13.45
C LEU A 36 -12.75 15.61 -14.18
N LEU A 37 -12.12 15.27 -15.29
CA LEU A 37 -11.44 16.23 -16.15
C LEU A 37 -12.50 16.94 -16.99
N ASN A 38 -12.96 18.09 -16.50
CA ASN A 38 -14.06 18.87 -17.04
C ASN A 38 -13.56 19.95 -18.03
N LYS A 39 -14.47 20.46 -18.85
CA LYS A 39 -14.22 21.49 -19.88
C LYS A 39 -13.25 21.05 -20.97
N VAL A 40 -13.26 19.77 -21.32
CA VAL A 40 -12.41 19.24 -22.40
C VAL A 40 -12.75 19.86 -23.77
N ASP A 41 -13.96 20.38 -23.93
CA ASP A 41 -14.38 21.16 -25.11
C ASP A 41 -13.60 22.46 -25.31
N LEU A 42 -12.91 22.96 -24.27
CA LEU A 42 -12.06 24.14 -24.36
C LEU A 42 -10.58 23.81 -24.68
N VAL A 43 -10.24 22.53 -24.77
CA VAL A 43 -8.91 22.01 -25.12
C VAL A 43 -9.05 21.19 -26.42
N PRO A 44 -8.90 21.83 -27.60
CA PRO A 44 -9.24 21.20 -28.87
C PRO A 44 -8.18 20.19 -29.35
N GLU A 45 -6.95 20.27 -28.84
CA GLU A 45 -5.86 19.38 -29.22
C GLU A 45 -5.83 18.14 -28.30
N GLU A 46 -6.01 16.96 -28.89
CA GLU A 46 -5.99 15.68 -28.15
C GLU A 46 -4.66 15.45 -27.41
N ALA A 47 -3.54 15.82 -28.03
CA ALA A 47 -2.22 15.72 -27.42
C ALA A 47 -2.07 16.59 -26.16
N GLU A 48 -2.78 17.72 -26.09
CA GLU A 48 -2.79 18.57 -24.89
C GLU A 48 -3.59 17.92 -23.76
N LEU A 49 -4.73 17.28 -24.09
CA LEU A 49 -5.49 16.48 -23.12
C LEU A 49 -4.67 15.29 -22.58
N GLU A 50 -3.97 14.57 -23.45
CA GLU A 50 -3.07 13.48 -23.05
C GLU A 50 -1.96 13.97 -22.11
N LYS A 51 -1.40 15.15 -22.36
CA LYS A 51 -0.40 15.77 -21.47
C LYS A 51 -0.99 16.09 -20.09
N ILE A 52 -2.19 16.67 -20.04
CA ILE A 52 -2.88 16.99 -18.77
C ILE A 52 -3.17 15.70 -17.98
N GLU A 53 -3.57 14.63 -18.67
CA GLU A 53 -3.80 13.32 -18.03
C GLU A 53 -2.50 12.70 -17.51
N ALA A 54 -1.40 12.80 -18.25
CA ALA A 54 -0.08 12.38 -17.78
C ALA A 54 0.34 13.14 -16.52
N ARG A 55 0.08 14.45 -16.47
CA ARG A 55 0.33 15.28 -15.28
C ARG A 55 -0.52 14.86 -14.08
N ILE A 56 -1.80 14.56 -14.27
CA ILE A 56 -2.64 14.01 -13.18
C ILE A 56 -2.07 12.68 -12.69
N ARG A 57 -1.60 11.82 -13.60
CA ARG A 57 -1.03 10.51 -13.27
C ARG A 57 0.32 10.60 -12.55
N SER A 58 1.13 11.63 -12.80
CA SER A 58 2.39 11.84 -12.06
C SER A 58 2.14 12.10 -10.57
N ILE A 59 1.09 12.86 -10.25
CA ILE A 59 0.66 13.13 -8.86
C ILE A 59 -0.04 11.90 -8.27
N ASN A 60 -1.07 11.42 -8.95
CA ASN A 60 -1.93 10.35 -8.47
C ASN A 60 -2.23 9.38 -9.60
N SER A 61 -1.34 8.41 -9.73
CA SER A 61 -1.45 7.34 -10.69
C SER A 61 -2.75 6.54 -10.51
N ASN A 62 -3.27 6.39 -9.29
CA ASN A 62 -4.45 5.56 -8.99
C ASN A 62 -5.80 6.19 -9.34
N ALA A 63 -5.82 7.48 -9.66
CA ALA A 63 -7.07 8.17 -9.93
C ALA A 63 -7.67 7.72 -11.26
N THR A 64 -8.93 7.27 -11.25
CA THR A 64 -9.67 7.10 -12.51
C THR A 64 -9.98 8.47 -13.09
N ILE A 65 -9.44 8.78 -14.27
CA ILE A 65 -9.73 10.03 -14.99
C ILE A 65 -10.96 9.83 -15.87
N ILE A 66 -11.90 10.78 -15.80
CA ILE A 66 -13.13 10.79 -16.59
C ILE A 66 -13.23 12.15 -17.28
N ARG A 67 -13.01 12.17 -18.59
CA ARG A 67 -13.21 13.35 -19.43
C ARG A 67 -14.68 13.73 -19.52
N CYS A 68 -15.00 15.01 -19.38
CA CYS A 68 -16.38 15.50 -19.45
C CYS A 68 -16.47 16.99 -19.82
N THR A 69 -17.67 17.42 -20.18
CA THR A 69 -18.03 18.82 -20.46
C THR A 69 -19.22 19.21 -19.60
N ASN A 70 -19.15 20.38 -18.95
CA ASN A 70 -20.15 20.85 -17.99
C ASN A 70 -20.42 19.85 -16.85
N SER A 71 -19.41 19.07 -16.48
CA SER A 71 -19.48 17.98 -15.49
C SER A 71 -20.56 16.94 -15.77
N LYS A 72 -20.98 16.81 -17.04
CA LYS A 72 -21.97 15.80 -17.44
C LYS A 72 -21.31 14.43 -17.52
N VAL A 73 -21.56 13.61 -16.50
CA VAL A 73 -21.12 12.22 -16.39
C VAL A 73 -22.26 11.36 -15.86
N ASP A 74 -22.24 10.06 -16.14
CA ASP A 74 -23.19 9.14 -15.51
C ASP A 74 -22.95 9.13 -13.99
N TRP A 75 -23.98 9.40 -13.20
CA TRP A 75 -23.90 9.43 -11.74
C TRP A 75 -23.47 8.08 -11.15
N LYS A 76 -23.68 6.96 -11.86
CA LYS A 76 -23.16 5.63 -11.48
C LYS A 76 -21.64 5.56 -11.49
N MET A 77 -20.99 6.47 -12.23
CA MET A 77 -19.54 6.66 -12.17
C MET A 77 -19.12 7.52 -10.96
N LEU A 78 -20.06 8.07 -10.20
CA LEU A 78 -19.77 8.89 -9.02
C LEU A 78 -20.19 8.19 -7.71
N LEU A 79 -21.36 7.54 -7.72
CA LEU A 79 -21.99 6.90 -6.56
C LEU A 79 -22.12 5.38 -6.77
N GLY A 80 -22.12 4.61 -5.68
CA GLY A 80 -22.11 3.13 -5.77
C GLY A 80 -20.79 2.57 -6.28
N VAL A 81 -19.80 3.45 -6.43
CA VAL A 81 -18.43 3.08 -6.66
C VAL A 81 -17.92 2.61 -5.32
N GLU A 82 -17.83 1.31 -5.15
CA GLU A 82 -16.96 0.73 -4.15
C GLU A 82 -15.52 1.10 -4.56
N ALA A 83 -15.10 2.35 -4.32
CA ALA A 83 -13.74 2.85 -4.56
C ALA A 83 -12.70 2.12 -3.69
N PHE A 84 -13.21 1.20 -2.87
CA PHE A 84 -12.56 0.29 -1.94
C PHE A 84 -12.71 -1.18 -2.35
N VAL A 85 -13.36 -1.50 -3.48
CA VAL A 85 -13.45 -2.88 -3.97
C VAL A 85 -12.16 -3.30 -4.64
N LEU A 86 -11.76 -4.50 -4.23
CA LEU A 86 -10.56 -5.23 -4.58
C LEU A 86 -10.27 -5.23 -6.09
N ASP A 87 -11.27 -5.36 -6.97
CA ASP A 87 -11.08 -5.37 -8.43
C ASP A 87 -10.37 -4.12 -8.95
N ARG A 88 -10.50 -2.99 -8.28
CA ARG A 88 -9.79 -1.76 -8.67
C ARG A 88 -8.34 -1.72 -8.19
N VAL A 89 -8.07 -2.36 -7.04
CA VAL A 89 -6.71 -2.58 -6.53
C VAL A 89 -6.05 -3.80 -7.22
N LEU A 90 -6.79 -4.58 -7.99
CA LEU A 90 -6.24 -5.63 -8.87
C LEU A 90 -6.12 -5.15 -10.32
N GLY A 91 -6.97 -4.22 -10.74
CA GLY A 91 -6.96 -3.56 -12.05
C GLY A 91 -5.82 -2.55 -12.26
N PHE A 92 -4.74 -2.64 -11.47
CA PHE A 92 -3.49 -1.97 -11.81
C PHE A 92 -2.93 -2.62 -13.09
N GLU A 93 -3.20 -1.97 -14.22
CA GLU A 93 -2.69 -2.32 -15.55
C GLU A 93 -1.13 -2.33 -15.56
N PRO A 94 -0.49 -3.15 -16.41
CA PRO A 94 0.97 -3.17 -16.59
C PRO A 94 1.58 -1.82 -17.02
N GLU A 95 0.80 -0.97 -17.69
CA GLU A 95 1.19 0.38 -18.15
C GLU A 95 1.48 1.37 -17.01
N PHE A 96 1.18 0.98 -15.78
CA PHE A 96 1.50 1.71 -14.55
C PHE A 96 2.95 1.50 -14.08
N LEU A 97 3.59 0.41 -14.53
CA LEU A 97 4.94 0.01 -14.14
C LEU A 97 6.01 0.51 -15.14
N THR A 98 5.59 1.07 -16.27
CA THR A 98 6.52 1.58 -17.31
C THR A 98 7.08 2.97 -16.98
N ASP A 99 6.53 3.68 -16.00
CA ASP A 99 7.01 5.00 -15.56
C ASP A 99 7.99 4.94 -14.36
N LEU A 100 8.69 3.82 -14.19
CA LEU A 100 9.85 3.77 -13.28
C LEU A 100 11.01 4.65 -13.77
N ASP A 101 11.05 4.97 -15.08
CA ASP A 101 12.13 5.73 -15.73
C ASP A 101 11.71 7.14 -16.21
N ALA A 102 10.49 7.58 -15.91
CA ALA A 102 10.01 8.88 -16.35
C ALA A 102 10.48 9.98 -15.36
N GLU A 103 11.74 10.43 -15.52
CA GLU A 103 12.24 11.67 -14.90
C GLU A 103 11.46 12.88 -15.46
N HIS A 104 10.26 13.12 -14.92
CA HIS A 104 9.56 14.38 -15.15
C HIS A 104 10.08 15.44 -14.19
N GLN A 105 11.01 16.25 -14.70
CA GLN A 105 11.53 17.45 -14.04
C GLN A 105 10.44 18.55 -14.00
N HIS A 106 9.49 18.41 -13.08
CA HIS A 106 8.73 19.55 -12.57
C HIS A 106 8.62 19.41 -11.06
N ASP A 107 8.76 20.54 -10.38
CA ASP A 107 8.75 20.71 -8.93
C ASP A 107 7.35 20.39 -8.35
N GLU A 108 6.96 19.13 -8.39
CA GLU A 108 5.85 18.62 -7.61
C GLU A 108 6.43 17.92 -6.40
N THR A 109 6.48 18.65 -5.29
CA THR A 109 6.79 18.08 -3.97
C THR A 109 5.95 16.83 -3.69
N VAL A 110 4.75 16.71 -4.26
CA VAL A 110 3.84 15.57 -4.16
C VAL A 110 4.01 14.61 -5.33
N SER A 111 4.19 13.32 -5.04
CA SER A 111 4.28 12.26 -6.04
C SER A 111 3.68 10.95 -5.53
N SER A 112 3.67 9.94 -6.40
CA SER A 112 3.31 8.57 -6.04
C SER A 112 4.49 7.60 -6.14
N CYS A 113 4.46 6.55 -5.30
CA CYS A 113 5.40 5.44 -5.31
C CYS A 113 4.60 4.13 -5.26
N SER A 114 4.79 3.27 -6.27
CA SER A 114 4.16 1.96 -6.33
C SER A 114 5.20 0.87 -6.16
N VAL A 115 4.87 -0.17 -5.39
CA VAL A 115 5.76 -1.32 -5.17
C VAL A 115 4.98 -2.60 -5.47
N LYS A 116 5.56 -3.47 -6.29
CA LYS A 116 5.01 -4.77 -6.63
C LYS A 116 6.07 -5.85 -6.48
N PHE A 117 5.71 -6.97 -5.86
CA PHE A 117 6.53 -8.19 -5.92
C PHE A 117 5.66 -9.45 -5.88
N GLU A 118 6.15 -10.51 -6.53
CA GLU A 118 5.58 -11.86 -6.40
C GLU A 118 6.11 -12.54 -5.14
N GLY A 119 5.21 -13.21 -4.43
CA GLY A 119 5.44 -13.84 -3.15
C GLY A 119 4.53 -13.30 -2.05
N GLU A 120 4.80 -13.77 -0.84
CA GLU A 120 3.95 -13.55 0.31
C GLU A 120 4.65 -12.65 1.34
N LEU A 121 3.84 -11.99 2.16
CA LEU A 121 4.27 -11.01 3.14
C LEU A 121 3.97 -11.49 4.56
N LEU A 122 4.79 -11.06 5.52
CA LEU A 122 4.58 -11.25 6.94
C LEU A 122 3.82 -10.04 7.52
N VAL A 123 2.55 -10.23 7.92
CA VAL A 123 1.68 -9.12 8.37
C VAL A 123 2.28 -8.35 9.54
N MET A 124 2.83 -9.05 10.54
CA MET A 124 3.47 -8.38 11.68
C MET A 124 4.64 -7.49 11.22
N GLY A 125 5.42 -7.94 10.23
CA GLY A 125 6.51 -7.14 9.65
C GLY A 125 6.00 -5.84 9.04
N LEU A 126 4.90 -5.92 8.28
CA LEU A 126 4.20 -4.76 7.72
C LEU A 126 3.67 -3.83 8.79
N GLU A 127 2.98 -4.35 9.81
CA GLU A 127 2.40 -3.53 10.88
C GLU A 127 3.47 -2.77 11.67
N VAL A 128 4.58 -3.42 11.99
CA VAL A 128 5.72 -2.78 12.66
C VAL A 128 6.32 -1.70 11.76
N TRP A 129 6.57 -2.02 10.49
CA TRP A 129 7.16 -1.10 9.54
C TRP A 129 6.25 0.12 9.28
N ILE A 130 4.97 -0.08 8.98
CA ILE A 130 4.02 1.00 8.69
C ILE A 130 3.81 1.89 9.93
N THR A 131 3.78 1.32 11.13
CA THR A 131 3.68 2.10 12.38
C THR A 131 4.88 3.03 12.54
N ASN A 132 6.09 2.55 12.20
CA ASN A 132 7.28 3.37 12.23
C ASN A 132 7.26 4.44 11.14
N LEU A 133 6.89 4.07 9.91
CA LEU A 133 6.76 4.97 8.77
C LEU A 133 5.79 6.13 9.08
N LEU A 134 4.63 5.84 9.66
CA LEU A 134 3.64 6.87 10.00
C LEU A 134 4.10 7.77 11.15
N ARG A 135 4.91 7.26 12.07
CA ARG A 135 5.51 8.07 13.14
C ARG A 135 6.53 9.06 12.59
N THR A 136 7.34 8.65 11.61
CA THR A 136 8.45 9.46 11.10
C THR A 136 8.07 10.32 9.90
N LYS A 137 7.21 9.81 9.02
CA LYS A 137 6.85 10.41 7.72
C LYS A 137 5.33 10.54 7.51
N GLY A 138 4.51 10.29 8.53
CA GLY A 138 3.05 10.32 8.38
C GLY A 138 2.46 11.67 7.98
N ALA A 139 3.14 12.79 8.29
CA ALA A 139 2.72 14.12 7.87
C ALA A 139 2.91 14.36 6.36
N ASP A 140 3.77 13.58 5.72
CA ASP A 140 4.07 13.69 4.29
C ASP A 140 3.32 12.63 3.47
N LEU A 141 2.71 11.64 4.12
CA LEU A 141 1.88 10.62 3.49
C LEU A 141 0.44 11.11 3.41
N PHE A 142 -0.09 11.24 2.21
CA PHE A 142 -1.47 11.66 1.99
C PHE A 142 -2.38 10.45 1.92
N ARG A 143 -1.98 9.46 1.12
CA ARG A 143 -2.79 8.26 0.90
C ARG A 143 -1.93 7.07 0.59
N TYR A 144 -2.33 5.92 1.09
CA TYR A 144 -1.70 4.67 0.71
C TYR A 144 -2.69 3.51 0.78
N LYS A 145 -2.48 2.51 -0.07
CA LYS A 145 -3.32 1.31 -0.16
C LYS A 145 -2.47 0.12 -0.56
N GLY A 146 -2.96 -1.08 -0.28
CA GLY A 146 -2.37 -2.28 -0.85
C GLY A 146 -3.26 -3.50 -0.76
N VAL A 147 -2.95 -4.46 -1.63
CA VAL A 147 -3.51 -5.82 -1.66
C VAL A 147 -2.35 -6.78 -1.60
N LEU A 148 -2.39 -7.66 -0.60
CA LEU A 148 -1.24 -8.46 -0.21
C LEU A 148 -1.61 -9.93 -0.13
N ALA A 149 -0.72 -10.76 -0.64
CA ALA A 149 -0.64 -12.18 -0.32
C ALA A 149 0.04 -12.33 1.05
N VAL A 150 -0.69 -12.82 2.05
CA VAL A 150 -0.14 -13.08 3.39
C VAL A 150 0.20 -14.55 3.54
N LYS A 151 1.41 -14.85 4.01
CA LYS A 151 1.85 -16.24 4.14
C LYS A 151 1.03 -16.97 5.20
N GLY A 152 0.46 -18.12 4.84
CA GLY A 152 -0.47 -18.86 5.68
C GLY A 152 -1.95 -18.50 5.48
N GLU A 153 -2.26 -17.50 4.64
CA GLU A 153 -3.62 -17.02 4.41
C GLU A 153 -4.07 -17.21 2.96
N SER A 154 -5.23 -17.82 2.76
CA SER A 154 -5.86 -17.92 1.42
C SER A 154 -6.58 -16.64 1.01
N GLN A 155 -7.01 -15.84 1.98
CA GLN A 155 -7.69 -14.56 1.77
C GLN A 155 -6.71 -13.45 1.37
N LYS A 156 -7.20 -12.48 0.59
CA LYS A 156 -6.48 -11.26 0.26
C LYS A 156 -6.50 -10.35 1.47
N TYR A 157 -5.32 -9.91 1.91
CA TYR A 157 -5.21 -8.85 2.92
C TYR A 157 -5.25 -7.50 2.22
N ILE A 158 -6.17 -6.63 2.64
CA ILE A 158 -6.33 -5.29 2.08
C ILE A 158 -6.07 -4.30 3.19
N PHE A 159 -5.25 -3.29 2.90
CA PHE A 159 -5.09 -2.15 3.78
C PHE A 159 -5.26 -0.83 3.04
N GLN A 160 -5.54 0.20 3.83
CA GLN A 160 -5.61 1.56 3.37
C GLN A 160 -5.20 2.51 4.49
N GLY A 161 -4.79 3.70 4.09
CA GLY A 161 -4.67 4.81 5.00
C GLY A 161 -4.70 6.17 4.34
N VAL A 162 -4.98 7.14 5.19
CA VAL A 162 -5.14 8.56 4.87
C VAL A 162 -4.44 9.34 5.97
N GLY A 163 -3.42 10.10 5.61
CA GLY A 163 -2.57 10.75 6.61
C GLY A 163 -1.94 9.73 7.56
N MET A 164 -2.18 9.91 8.85
CA MET A 164 -1.66 9.05 9.91
C MET A 164 -2.56 7.85 10.26
N LEU A 165 -3.70 7.70 9.60
CA LEU A 165 -4.67 6.63 9.88
C LEU A 165 -4.38 5.41 9.02
N PHE A 166 -4.15 4.25 9.64
CA PHE A 166 -3.99 2.96 8.97
C PHE A 166 -5.13 2.01 9.38
N SER A 167 -5.65 1.26 8.42
CA SER A 167 -6.60 0.17 8.65
C SER A 167 -6.31 -0.94 7.65
N GLY A 168 -6.14 -2.17 8.13
CA GLY A 168 -5.92 -3.34 7.31
C GLY A 168 -6.56 -4.60 7.91
N GLY A 169 -6.85 -5.57 7.07
CA GLY A 169 -7.42 -6.84 7.47
C GLY A 169 -7.60 -7.82 6.30
N LEU A 170 -7.93 -9.06 6.63
CA LEU A 170 -8.36 -10.03 5.64
C LEU A 170 -9.70 -9.60 5.04
N SER A 171 -9.81 -9.73 3.72
CA SER A 171 -11.03 -9.43 2.98
C SER A 171 -11.83 -10.70 2.70
N ASP A 172 -13.09 -10.55 2.30
CA ASP A 172 -13.96 -11.66 1.89
C ASP A 172 -13.50 -12.36 0.60
N PHE A 173 -12.46 -11.84 -0.05
CA PHE A 173 -11.93 -12.36 -1.30
C PHE A 173 -10.73 -13.27 -1.06
N SER A 174 -10.74 -14.43 -1.70
CA SER A 174 -9.60 -15.35 -1.71
C SER A 174 -8.79 -15.23 -2.99
N TRP A 175 -7.53 -15.61 -2.92
CA TRP A 175 -6.71 -15.83 -4.11
C TRP A 175 -7.23 -17.04 -4.88
N GLY A 176 -7.29 -16.93 -6.22
CA GLY A 176 -7.64 -18.05 -7.08
C GLY A 176 -6.59 -19.17 -7.02
N ALA A 177 -6.98 -20.40 -7.38
CA ALA A 177 -6.07 -21.55 -7.36
C ALA A 177 -4.83 -21.38 -8.26
N ASP A 178 -5.02 -20.73 -9.41
CA ASP A 178 -3.97 -20.42 -10.40
C ASP A 178 -3.56 -18.94 -10.38
N GLU A 179 -4.06 -18.15 -9.43
CA GLU A 179 -3.73 -16.72 -9.33
C GLU A 179 -2.34 -16.57 -8.69
N PRO A 180 -1.39 -15.88 -9.35
CA PRO A 180 -0.09 -15.61 -8.75
C PRO A 180 -0.23 -14.86 -7.43
N ARG A 181 0.40 -15.39 -6.39
CA ARG A 181 0.45 -14.75 -5.08
C ARG A 181 1.40 -13.56 -5.17
N GLU A 182 0.87 -12.36 -4.99
CA GLU A 182 1.63 -11.13 -5.12
C GLU A 182 1.19 -10.07 -4.11
N CYS A 183 2.08 -9.11 -3.88
CA CYS A 183 1.83 -7.96 -3.05
C CYS A 183 1.95 -6.69 -3.90
N ARG A 184 0.95 -5.82 -3.80
CA ARG A 184 0.92 -4.52 -4.47
C ARG A 184 0.66 -3.41 -3.45
N PHE A 185 1.47 -2.37 -3.52
CA PHE A 185 1.42 -1.20 -2.67
C PHE A 185 1.39 0.05 -3.53
N VAL A 186 0.71 1.07 -3.03
CA VAL A 186 0.84 2.42 -3.55
C VAL A 186 0.83 3.42 -2.42
N PHE A 187 1.76 4.37 -2.49
CA PHE A 187 1.93 5.49 -1.58
C PHE A 187 1.81 6.78 -2.40
N ILE A 188 1.12 7.76 -1.85
CA ILE A 188 0.95 9.09 -2.40
C ILE A 188 1.24 10.06 -1.27
N GLY A 189 2.08 11.04 -1.54
CA GLY A 189 2.53 11.97 -0.52
C GLY A 189 3.59 12.90 -1.07
N ARG A 190 4.13 13.73 -0.21
CA ARG A 190 5.20 14.66 -0.56
C ARG A 190 6.58 14.18 -0.13
N ASN A 191 7.61 14.64 -0.84
CA ASN A 191 9.01 14.36 -0.54
C ASN A 191 9.26 12.86 -0.31
N LEU A 192 8.58 12.02 -1.10
CA LEU A 192 8.64 10.57 -0.93
C LEU A 192 10.03 10.06 -1.31
N ASP A 193 10.71 9.46 -0.34
CA ASP A 193 11.87 8.63 -0.64
C ASP A 193 11.38 7.28 -1.19
N LYS A 194 11.34 7.19 -2.52
CA LYS A 194 10.84 5.99 -3.22
C LYS A 194 11.66 4.75 -2.88
N GLN A 195 12.99 4.90 -2.76
CA GLN A 195 13.86 3.76 -2.47
C GLN A 195 13.64 3.25 -1.04
N GLU A 196 13.53 4.14 -0.06
CA GLU A 196 13.24 3.74 1.32
C GLU A 196 11.87 3.03 1.44
N LEU A 197 10.86 3.49 0.70
CA LEU A 197 9.55 2.83 0.65
C LEU A 197 9.65 1.43 0.03
N ILE A 198 10.36 1.29 -1.09
CA ILE A 198 10.60 0.00 -1.74
C ILE A 198 11.32 -0.95 -0.79
N ASP A 199 12.44 -0.52 -0.20
CA ASP A 199 13.25 -1.33 0.71
C ASP A 199 12.45 -1.76 1.94
N GLY A 200 11.65 -0.83 2.50
CA GLY A 200 10.77 -1.10 3.63
C GLY A 200 9.68 -2.14 3.32
N VAL A 201 9.03 -2.03 2.17
CA VAL A 201 8.06 -3.04 1.70
C VAL A 201 8.74 -4.40 1.49
N MET A 202 9.89 -4.41 0.82
CA MET A 202 10.63 -5.65 0.55
C MET A 202 11.14 -6.34 1.81
N ALA A 203 11.49 -5.58 2.85
CA ALA A 203 11.87 -6.11 4.16
C ALA A 203 10.71 -6.81 4.89
N CYS A 204 9.47 -6.58 4.49
CA CYS A 204 8.29 -7.25 5.05
C CYS A 204 8.02 -8.62 4.38
N LYS A 205 8.73 -8.97 3.31
CA LYS A 205 8.54 -10.24 2.60
C LYS A 205 8.72 -11.43 3.56
N ALA A 206 7.78 -12.37 3.51
CA ALA A 206 7.86 -13.56 4.34
C ALA A 206 9.06 -14.42 3.90
N PRO A 207 9.86 -14.95 4.83
CA PRO A 207 10.99 -15.81 4.49
C PRO A 207 10.50 -17.10 3.81
N ASP A 208 11.25 -17.56 2.82
CA ASP A 208 10.96 -18.83 2.13
C ASP A 208 11.05 -20.01 3.10
N THR A 209 12.09 -20.01 3.94
CA THR A 209 12.37 -21.01 4.96
C THR A 209 12.44 -20.39 6.34
N LEU A 210 11.83 -21.06 7.32
CA LEU A 210 11.94 -20.71 8.74
C LEU A 210 13.17 -21.37 9.37
N ARG A 211 13.77 -20.73 10.38
CA ARG A 211 14.96 -21.22 11.10
C ARG A 211 14.70 -22.50 11.91
N PHE A 212 13.46 -22.72 12.35
CA PHE A 212 13.06 -23.87 13.18
C PHE A 212 11.94 -24.66 12.50
N SER A 213 11.94 -25.98 12.61
CA SER A 213 10.93 -26.90 12.06
C SER A 213 9.91 -27.32 13.12
N VAL A 214 8.78 -27.87 12.67
CA VAL A 214 7.81 -28.53 13.58
C VAL A 214 8.51 -29.66 14.34
N GLY A 215 8.38 -29.67 15.66
CA GLY A 215 9.06 -30.57 16.58
C GLY A 215 10.33 -30.00 17.20
N ASP A 216 10.87 -28.89 16.69
CA ASP A 216 12.09 -28.31 17.24
C ASP A 216 11.84 -27.66 18.61
N PRO A 217 12.72 -27.93 19.60
CA PRO A 217 12.68 -27.23 20.87
C PRO A 217 13.31 -25.84 20.73
N ILE A 218 12.59 -24.83 21.19
CA ILE A 218 13.00 -23.43 21.10
C ILE A 218 12.78 -22.69 22.43
N LEU A 219 13.24 -21.45 22.48
CA LEU A 219 12.85 -20.47 23.49
C LEU A 219 11.92 -19.44 22.85
N ALA A 220 10.69 -19.33 23.37
CA ALA A 220 9.69 -18.37 22.91
C ALA A 220 9.64 -17.14 23.83
N ARG A 221 9.49 -15.95 23.24
CA ARG A 221 9.30 -14.71 23.98
C ARG A 221 7.87 -14.62 24.50
N VAL A 222 7.72 -14.54 25.82
CA VAL A 222 6.44 -14.33 26.51
C VAL A 222 6.56 -13.19 27.52
N SER A 223 5.44 -12.84 28.17
CA SER A 223 5.48 -11.91 29.30
C SER A 223 6.40 -12.44 30.39
N GLY A 224 7.42 -11.65 30.77
CA GLY A 224 8.44 -12.05 31.75
C GLY A 224 9.71 -12.67 31.17
N GLY A 225 9.84 -12.83 29.85
CA GLY A 225 11.11 -13.23 29.22
C GLY A 225 11.00 -14.39 28.23
N PHE A 226 12.10 -15.10 28.01
CA PHE A 226 12.13 -16.28 27.15
C PHE A 226 11.83 -17.53 27.98
N LYS A 227 10.91 -18.37 27.50
CA LYS A 227 10.57 -19.65 28.12
C LYS A 227 10.67 -20.81 27.11
N PRO A 228 10.98 -22.03 27.56
CA PRO A 228 11.05 -23.20 26.68
C PRO A 228 9.69 -23.56 26.07
N GLY A 229 9.72 -23.97 24.81
CA GLY A 229 8.56 -24.50 24.09
C GLY A 229 8.99 -25.36 22.91
N VAL A 230 8.01 -25.95 22.23
CA VAL A 230 8.21 -26.76 21.02
C VAL A 230 7.35 -26.21 19.90
N VAL A 231 7.92 -26.07 18.70
CA VAL A 231 7.15 -25.68 17.50
C VAL A 231 6.18 -26.81 17.15
N ILE A 232 4.88 -26.51 17.13
CA ILE A 232 3.84 -27.50 16.80
C ILE A 232 3.23 -27.29 15.41
N GLN A 233 3.32 -26.07 14.88
CA GLN A 233 2.81 -25.72 13.56
C GLN A 233 3.53 -24.45 13.06
N GLN A 234 3.48 -24.23 11.75
CA GLN A 234 4.03 -23.05 11.08
C GLN A 234 2.97 -22.44 10.16
N TRP A 235 3.02 -21.12 9.98
CA TRP A 235 2.16 -20.36 9.07
C TRP A 235 0.67 -20.57 9.32
N GLU A 236 0.24 -20.35 10.56
CA GLU A 236 -1.17 -20.31 10.95
C GLU A 236 -1.54 -18.87 11.34
N ASP A 237 -2.67 -18.38 10.82
CA ASP A 237 -3.16 -17.01 11.01
C ASP A 237 -2.11 -15.91 10.70
N GLY A 238 -1.23 -16.16 9.73
CA GLY A 238 -0.12 -15.26 9.39
C GLY A 238 1.11 -15.33 10.32
N TYR A 239 1.10 -16.20 11.33
CA TYR A 239 2.21 -16.36 12.28
C TYR A 239 3.21 -17.42 11.81
N PRO A 240 4.52 -17.11 11.76
CA PRO A 240 5.57 -18.07 11.43
C PRO A 240 5.57 -19.33 12.31
N TYR A 241 5.33 -19.17 13.61
CA TYR A 241 5.45 -20.27 14.57
C TYR A 241 4.27 -20.34 15.52
N ILE A 242 3.78 -21.55 15.73
CA ILE A 242 2.81 -21.91 16.77
C ILE A 242 3.55 -22.80 17.74
N ILE A 243 3.61 -22.40 19.00
CA ILE A 243 4.55 -22.94 19.97
C ILE A 243 3.77 -23.41 21.19
N ARG A 244 3.96 -24.67 21.56
CA ARG A 244 3.45 -25.21 22.82
C ARG A 244 4.47 -24.98 23.93
N MET A 245 4.04 -24.34 25.01
CA MET A 245 4.89 -24.02 26.15
C MET A 245 5.20 -25.25 27.02
N GLU A 246 6.45 -25.36 27.47
CA GLU A 246 6.91 -26.42 28.38
C GLU A 246 7.11 -25.94 29.82
N ASP A 247 6.51 -24.81 30.21
CA ASP A 247 6.58 -24.25 31.56
C ASP A 247 5.57 -24.86 32.54
N GLY A 248 4.93 -25.96 32.14
CA GLY A 248 3.92 -26.67 32.91
C GLY A 248 2.49 -26.18 32.69
N SER A 249 2.27 -25.06 31.97
CA SER A 249 0.90 -24.62 31.64
C SER A 249 0.30 -25.39 30.47
N GLY A 250 1.13 -25.79 29.50
CA GLY A 250 0.68 -26.39 28.25
C GLY A 250 0.03 -25.39 27.28
N ASP A 251 0.13 -24.09 27.56
CA ASP A 251 -0.43 -23.04 26.73
C ASP A 251 0.20 -23.03 25.33
N THR A 252 -0.55 -22.51 24.36
CA THR A 252 -0.05 -22.24 23.01
C THR A 252 0.21 -20.75 22.86
N VAL A 253 1.38 -20.41 22.33
CA VAL A 253 1.78 -19.03 22.02
C VAL A 253 2.18 -18.92 20.55
N TYR A 254 2.03 -17.71 20.02
CA TYR A 254 2.31 -17.42 18.62
C TYR A 254 3.62 -16.63 18.52
N GLY A 255 4.55 -17.12 17.71
CA GLY A 255 5.81 -16.45 17.39
C GLY A 255 5.62 -15.55 16.17
N PRO A 256 5.52 -14.22 16.34
CA PRO A 256 5.04 -13.32 15.30
C PRO A 256 6.06 -13.00 14.21
N MET A 257 7.35 -13.25 14.47
CA MET A 257 8.41 -13.10 13.49
C MET A 257 9.52 -14.13 13.74
N ASP A 258 10.20 -14.54 12.68
CA ASP A 258 11.37 -15.41 12.79
C ASP A 258 12.65 -14.64 13.09
N THR A 259 12.71 -14.05 14.28
CA THR A 259 13.88 -13.31 14.76
C THR A 259 14.20 -13.67 16.20
N ASP A 260 15.44 -13.46 16.62
CA ASP A 260 15.88 -13.68 18.00
C ASP A 260 15.18 -12.78 19.03
N GLN A 261 14.40 -11.79 18.58
CA GLN A 261 13.53 -11.01 19.45
C GLN A 261 12.34 -11.83 19.96
N PHE A 262 11.87 -12.80 19.17
CA PHE A 262 10.66 -13.58 19.45
C PHE A 262 10.93 -15.06 19.69
N VAL A 263 11.87 -15.66 18.94
CA VAL A 263 12.20 -17.09 19.03
C VAL A 263 13.70 -17.32 18.90
N LYS A 264 14.24 -18.17 19.77
CA LYS A 264 15.67 -18.53 19.79
C LYS A 264 15.87 -20.03 19.86
N ALA A 265 17.02 -20.51 19.40
CA ALA A 265 17.43 -21.89 19.60
C ALA A 265 17.54 -22.19 21.10
N ARG A 266 17.05 -23.37 21.51
CA ARG A 266 17.29 -23.90 22.84
C ARG A 266 18.66 -24.58 22.83
N ALA A 267 19.60 -24.01 23.57
CA ALA A 267 20.93 -24.58 23.78
C ALA A 267 20.88 -25.87 24.63
#